data_AF-A0A962IJX2-F1
#
_entry.id   AF-A0A962IJX2-F1
#
_cell.length_a   1.000
_cell.length_b   1.000
_cell.length_c   1.000
_cell.angle_alpha   90.00
_cell.angle_beta   90.00
_cell.angle_gamma   90.00
#
_symmetry.space_group_name_H-M   'P 1'
#
loop_
_entity.id
_entity.type
_entity.pdbx_description
1 polymer ?
#
loop_
_entity_poly.entity_id
_entity_poly.type
_entity_poly.pdbx_seq_one_letter_code
_entity_poly.pdbx_strand_id
1 'polypeptide(L)'
;MRATWISSYTQGEQGNAPSRSDIDVMSETGLSTVQAAWSAYQAAEADRLRRARVKHLQVLIDHLLASPDTERHAWALDIAQSSVDGREATPVRLPLFRAILFPELHAGMLGSEPGCARWLAGLAPLLYRSPECREMLPRSWQTEDGLLREALRQDPSDDVSRLRLIKNIAQQLEYSLHELPTGVLYGHDGASIAQCRELQAD
;
A
#
# COMPACT_ATOMS: atom_id res chain seq x y z
N MET A 1 24.75 72.52 -6.83
CA MET A 1 25.47 71.34 -7.35
C MET A 1 24.50 70.62 -8.30
N ARG A 2 24.64 70.74 -9.63
CA ARG A 2 25.25 69.75 -10.57
C ARG A 2 24.60 68.35 -10.39
N ALA A 3 24.04 67.64 -11.38
CA ALA A 3 24.07 67.75 -12.84
C ALA A 3 22.90 66.98 -13.52
N THR A 4 22.78 67.20 -14.82
CA THR A 4 21.83 66.75 -15.86
C THR A 4 22.07 65.31 -16.38
N TRP A 5 21.18 64.86 -17.31
CA TRP A 5 21.22 63.75 -18.32
C TRP A 5 20.21 62.60 -18.04
N ILE A 6 19.06 62.44 -18.74
CA ILE A 6 18.74 62.00 -20.14
C ILE A 6 19.18 60.55 -20.47
N SER A 7 18.22 59.63 -20.73
CA SER A 7 18.02 58.91 -22.03
C SER A 7 17.31 57.54 -21.91
N SER A 8 16.11 57.45 -22.53
CA SER A 8 15.62 56.44 -23.49
C SER A 8 15.57 54.92 -23.21
N TYR A 9 14.34 54.38 -23.38
CA TYR A 9 13.91 53.18 -24.13
C TYR A 9 14.73 51.86 -24.06
N THR A 10 14.06 50.79 -23.64
CA THR A 10 13.90 49.55 -24.44
C THR A 10 12.68 48.73 -23.99
N GLN A 11 11.97 48.21 -24.99
CA GLN A 11 10.86 47.26 -24.91
C GLN A 11 11.32 45.87 -24.45
N GLY A 12 10.37 45.13 -23.88
CA GLY A 12 10.12 43.74 -24.29
C GLY A 12 10.79 42.67 -23.43
N GLU A 13 10.05 42.18 -22.44
CA GLU A 13 10.09 40.76 -22.05
C GLU A 13 8.75 40.43 -21.38
N GLN A 14 7.77 40.10 -22.23
CA GLN A 14 6.61 39.33 -21.79
C GLN A 14 7.12 37.94 -21.44
N GLY A 15 7.40 37.72 -20.15
CA GLY A 15 7.58 36.38 -19.59
C GLY A 15 6.28 35.62 -19.81
N ASN A 16 6.30 34.72 -20.79
CA ASN A 16 5.21 33.83 -21.13
C ASN A 16 4.92 32.93 -19.93
N ALA A 17 3.88 33.24 -19.15
CA ALA A 17 3.32 32.28 -18.22
C ALA A 17 2.83 31.08 -19.04
N PRO A 18 3.14 29.84 -18.67
CA PRO A 18 2.73 28.68 -19.43
C PRO A 18 1.21 28.69 -19.60
N SER A 19 0.76 28.47 -20.84
CA SER A 19 -0.65 28.53 -21.18
C SER A 19 -1.39 27.38 -20.48
N ARG A 20 -2.66 27.59 -20.12
CA ARG A 20 -3.50 26.56 -19.48
C ARG A 20 -3.61 25.28 -20.32
N SER A 21 -3.40 25.37 -21.64
CA SER A 21 -3.30 24.26 -22.59
C SER A 21 -2.00 23.46 -22.50
N ASP A 22 -0.88 24.07 -22.09
CA ASP A 22 0.39 23.35 -21.95
C ASP A 22 0.39 22.46 -20.69
N ILE A 23 -0.37 22.85 -19.67
CA ILE A 23 -0.56 22.07 -18.43
C ILE A 23 -1.44 20.84 -18.70
N ASP A 24 -2.49 20.98 -19.51
CA ASP A 24 -3.38 19.85 -19.86
C ASP A 24 -2.67 18.82 -20.77
N VAL A 25 -1.92 19.25 -21.78
CA VAL A 25 -1.24 18.33 -22.72
C VAL A 25 -0.12 17.54 -22.03
N MET A 26 0.57 18.11 -21.04
CA MET A 26 1.59 17.38 -20.27
C MET A 26 0.97 16.31 -19.34
N SER A 27 -0.23 16.54 -18.80
CA SER A 27 -0.94 15.57 -17.97
C SER A 27 -1.48 14.37 -18.76
N GLU A 28 -2.02 14.60 -19.97
CA GLU A 28 -2.50 13.52 -20.84
C GLU A 28 -1.37 12.60 -21.33
N THR A 29 -0.17 13.15 -21.54
CA THR A 29 0.97 12.38 -22.05
C THR A 29 1.61 11.49 -20.98
N GLY A 30 1.62 11.93 -19.72
CA GLY A 30 2.16 11.16 -18.58
C GLY A 30 1.34 9.91 -18.27
N LEU A 31 0.01 10.08 -18.14
CA LEU A 31 -0.94 8.99 -17.92
C LEU A 31 -0.93 7.95 -19.03
N SER A 32 -0.84 8.40 -20.29
CA SER A 32 -0.72 7.50 -21.47
C SER A 32 0.56 6.64 -21.41
N THR A 33 1.66 7.21 -20.92
CA THR A 33 2.95 6.51 -20.82
C THR A 33 2.95 5.46 -19.71
N VAL A 34 2.43 5.79 -18.53
CA VAL A 34 2.29 4.84 -17.41
C VAL A 34 1.36 3.68 -17.80
N GLN A 35 0.25 3.98 -18.47
CA GLN A 35 -0.69 2.95 -18.93
C GLN A 35 -0.06 2.00 -19.95
N ALA A 36 0.75 2.53 -20.89
CA ALA A 36 1.49 1.71 -21.84
C ALA A 36 2.53 0.82 -21.14
N ALA A 37 3.27 1.36 -20.17
CA ALA A 37 4.24 0.59 -19.38
C ALA A 37 3.57 -0.50 -18.53
N TRP A 38 2.42 -0.20 -17.94
CA TRP A 38 1.61 -1.17 -17.18
C TRP A 38 1.14 -2.31 -18.08
N SER A 39 0.57 -1.99 -19.24
CA SER A 39 0.12 -2.98 -20.22
C SER A 39 1.26 -3.89 -20.68
N ALA A 40 2.45 -3.33 -20.92
CA ALA A 40 3.64 -4.11 -21.29
C ALA A 40 4.11 -5.03 -20.15
N TYR A 41 4.04 -4.57 -18.90
CA TYR A 41 4.33 -5.40 -17.74
C TYR A 41 3.32 -6.54 -17.57
N GLN A 42 2.02 -6.27 -17.75
CA GLN A 42 0.97 -7.29 -17.69
C GLN A 42 1.16 -8.38 -18.75
N ALA A 43 1.48 -7.98 -19.99
CA ALA A 43 1.80 -8.93 -21.06
C ALA A 43 3.02 -9.80 -20.70
N ALA A 44 4.08 -9.19 -20.16
CA ALA A 44 5.27 -9.93 -19.73
C ALA A 44 5.03 -10.86 -18.53
N GLU A 45 4.09 -10.54 -17.65
CA GLU A 45 3.61 -11.46 -16.59
C GLU A 45 2.87 -12.67 -17.18
N ALA A 46 2.00 -12.44 -18.17
CA ALA A 46 1.27 -13.50 -18.85
C ALA A 46 2.21 -14.48 -19.58
N ASP A 47 3.24 -13.96 -20.25
CA ASP A 47 4.24 -14.76 -20.99
C ASP A 47 5.20 -15.54 -20.08
N ARG A 48 5.20 -15.26 -18.77
CA ARG A 48 6.05 -15.90 -17.74
C ARG A 48 7.57 -15.77 -17.99
N LEU A 49 7.98 -14.88 -18.88
CA LEU A 49 9.39 -14.62 -19.19
C LEU A 49 10.04 -13.74 -18.13
N ARG A 50 10.85 -14.32 -17.24
CA ARG A 50 11.46 -13.61 -16.11
C ARG A 50 12.22 -12.34 -16.52
N ARG A 51 13.07 -12.42 -17.55
CA ARG A 51 13.88 -11.27 -18.00
C ARG A 51 13.01 -10.13 -18.52
N ALA A 52 12.02 -10.43 -19.35
CA ALA A 52 11.10 -9.44 -19.90
C ALA A 52 10.28 -8.79 -18.79
N ARG A 53 9.71 -9.60 -17.89
CA ARG A 53 8.95 -9.10 -16.73
C ARG A 53 9.76 -8.15 -15.86
N VAL A 54 10.98 -8.53 -15.47
CA VAL A 54 11.82 -7.67 -14.62
C VAL A 54 12.14 -6.35 -15.33
N LYS A 55 12.42 -6.41 -16.63
CA LYS A 55 12.66 -5.21 -17.44
C LYS A 55 11.43 -4.29 -17.48
N HIS A 56 10.26 -4.82 -17.82
CA HIS A 56 9.03 -4.02 -17.92
C HIS A 56 8.55 -3.51 -16.57
N LEU A 57 8.74 -4.29 -15.50
CA LEU A 57 8.48 -3.84 -14.14
C LEU A 57 9.35 -2.64 -13.76
N GLN A 58 10.65 -2.67 -14.09
CA GLN A 58 11.53 -1.54 -13.81
C GLN A 58 11.11 -0.30 -14.59
N VAL A 59 10.81 -0.45 -15.89
CA VAL A 59 10.33 0.66 -16.74
C VAL A 59 9.05 1.28 -16.17
N LEU A 60 8.09 0.47 -15.72
CA LEU A 60 6.89 0.96 -15.05
C LEU A 60 7.20 1.78 -13.79
N ILE A 61 8.07 1.25 -12.92
CA ILE A 61 8.47 1.94 -11.69
C ILE A 61 9.14 3.28 -12.02
N ASP A 62 10.04 3.30 -13.00
CA ASP A 62 10.74 4.52 -13.40
C ASP A 62 9.76 5.59 -13.91
N HIS A 63 8.77 5.19 -14.72
CA HIS A 63 7.72 6.10 -15.18
C HIS A 63 6.85 6.62 -14.03
N LEU A 64 6.43 5.74 -13.10
CA LEU A 64 5.63 6.15 -11.95
C LEU A 64 6.40 7.12 -11.03
N LEU A 65 7.69 6.87 -10.78
CA LEU A 65 8.52 7.77 -9.98
C LEU A 65 8.75 9.13 -10.65
N ALA A 66 8.65 9.21 -11.98
CA ALA A 66 8.72 10.46 -12.73
C ALA A 66 7.37 11.18 -12.84
N SER A 67 6.25 10.50 -12.58
CA SER A 67 4.91 11.09 -12.59
C SER A 67 4.67 12.01 -11.40
N PRO A 68 3.77 13.02 -11.55
CA PRO A 68 3.32 13.86 -10.44
C PRO A 68 2.77 13.03 -9.28
N ASP A 69 2.98 13.52 -8.04
CA ASP A 69 2.55 12.83 -6.82
C ASP A 69 1.06 12.51 -6.82
N THR A 70 0.21 13.43 -7.30
CA THR A 70 -1.24 13.22 -7.37
C THR A 70 -1.64 12.10 -8.32
N GLU A 71 -0.96 11.98 -9.47
CA GLU A 71 -1.24 10.92 -10.45
C GLU A 71 -0.73 9.57 -9.96
N ARG A 72 0.49 9.54 -9.42
CA ARG A 72 1.09 8.33 -8.86
C ARG A 72 0.26 7.80 -7.69
N HIS A 73 -0.21 8.70 -6.83
CA HIS A 73 -1.07 8.38 -5.71
C HIS A 73 -2.40 7.76 -6.20
N ALA A 74 -3.12 8.46 -7.08
CA ALA A 74 -4.38 7.97 -7.64
C ALA A 74 -4.22 6.61 -8.33
N TRP A 75 -3.13 6.42 -9.09
CA TRP A 75 -2.81 5.14 -9.70
C TRP A 75 -2.56 4.04 -8.67
N ALA A 76 -1.81 4.34 -7.61
CA ALA A 76 -1.52 3.37 -6.55
C ALA A 76 -2.80 2.91 -5.85
N LEU A 77 -3.74 3.82 -5.59
CA LEU A 77 -5.03 3.47 -4.98
C LEU A 77 -5.88 2.59 -5.90
N ASP A 78 -5.99 2.93 -7.19
CA ASP A 78 -6.73 2.14 -8.18
C ASP A 78 -6.18 0.71 -8.30
N ILE A 79 -4.85 0.57 -8.35
CA ILE A 79 -4.19 -0.73 -8.39
C ILE A 79 -4.37 -1.49 -7.09
N ALA A 80 -4.29 -0.83 -5.94
CA ALA A 80 -4.48 -1.48 -4.64
C ALA A 80 -5.92 -1.97 -4.47
N GLN A 81 -6.91 -1.13 -4.83
CA GLN A 81 -8.32 -1.50 -4.84
C GLN A 81 -8.57 -2.68 -5.78
N SER A 82 -8.10 -2.62 -7.02
CA SER A 82 -8.26 -3.69 -8.00
C SER A 82 -7.58 -4.98 -7.56
N SER A 83 -6.41 -4.88 -6.90
CA SER A 83 -5.65 -6.05 -6.44
C SER A 83 -6.23 -6.73 -5.21
N VAL A 84 -6.83 -5.96 -4.31
CA VAL A 84 -7.27 -6.45 -3.00
C VAL A 84 -8.78 -6.72 -2.99
N ASP A 85 -9.57 -5.86 -3.60
CA ASP A 85 -11.04 -5.92 -3.61
C ASP A 85 -11.59 -6.45 -4.96
N GLY A 86 -10.79 -6.39 -6.03
CA GLY A 86 -11.15 -6.89 -7.37
C GLY A 86 -11.05 -8.42 -7.51
N ARG A 87 -11.57 -8.94 -8.62
CA ARG A 87 -11.65 -10.39 -8.91
C ARG A 87 -10.50 -10.93 -9.76
N GLU A 88 -9.94 -10.10 -10.62
CA GLU A 88 -8.84 -10.45 -11.52
C GLU A 88 -7.78 -9.35 -11.47
N ALA A 89 -6.68 -9.63 -10.78
CA ALA A 89 -5.59 -8.69 -10.65
C ALA A 89 -4.27 -9.30 -11.07
N THR A 90 -3.52 -8.53 -11.86
CA THR A 90 -2.12 -8.82 -12.14
C THR A 90 -1.35 -8.86 -10.81
N PRO A 91 -0.53 -9.89 -10.54
CA PRO A 91 0.19 -10.00 -9.29
C PRO A 91 1.06 -8.77 -9.00
N VAL A 92 0.87 -8.18 -7.82
CA VAL A 92 1.76 -7.14 -7.29
C VAL A 92 3.08 -7.78 -6.87
N ARG A 93 4.18 -7.37 -7.50
CA ARG A 93 5.53 -7.85 -7.18
C ARG A 93 6.20 -6.93 -6.17
N LEU A 94 7.12 -7.50 -5.40
CA LEU A 94 7.81 -6.82 -4.29
C LEU A 94 8.46 -5.47 -4.69
N PRO A 95 9.14 -5.33 -5.86
CA PRO A 95 9.71 -4.04 -6.25
C PRO A 95 8.66 -2.94 -6.42
N LEU A 96 7.53 -3.24 -7.09
CA LEU A 96 6.43 -2.29 -7.28
C LEU A 96 5.77 -1.94 -5.94
N PHE A 97 5.57 -2.94 -5.08
CA PHE A 97 5.07 -2.72 -3.74
C PHE A 97 5.95 -1.75 -2.95
N ARG A 98 7.26 -2.00 -2.89
CA ARG A 98 8.20 -1.18 -2.12
C ARG A 98 8.32 0.24 -2.63
N ALA A 99 8.43 0.40 -3.95
CA ALA A 99 8.74 1.68 -4.56
C ALA A 99 7.50 2.59 -4.67
N ILE A 100 6.33 2.02 -4.93
CA ILE A 100 5.12 2.78 -5.28
C ILE A 100 4.00 2.52 -4.27
N LEU A 101 3.51 1.29 -4.17
CA LEU A 101 2.26 1.05 -3.43
C LEU A 101 2.40 1.31 -1.94
N PHE A 102 3.49 0.87 -1.31
CA PHE A 102 3.67 1.05 0.12
C PHE A 102 3.76 2.54 0.51
N PRO A 103 4.63 3.37 -0.10
CA PRO A 103 4.67 4.80 0.23
C PRO A 103 3.33 5.51 0.07
N GLU A 104 2.61 5.24 -1.04
CA GLU A 104 1.34 5.91 -1.33
C GLU A 104 0.22 5.46 -0.39
N LEU A 105 0.09 4.15 -0.14
CA LEU A 105 -0.90 3.62 0.81
C LEU A 105 -0.59 4.04 2.25
N HIS A 106 0.69 4.12 2.62
CA HIS A 106 1.10 4.58 3.93
C HIS A 106 0.76 6.07 4.12
N ALA A 107 1.04 6.91 3.11
CA ALA A 107 0.66 8.32 3.14
C ALA A 107 -0.87 8.50 3.23
N GLY A 108 -1.63 7.77 2.41
CA GLY A 108 -3.10 7.79 2.44
C GLY A 108 -3.64 7.32 3.80
N MET A 109 -3.08 6.25 4.38
CA MET A 109 -3.46 5.77 5.71
C MET A 109 -3.19 6.81 6.80
N LEU A 110 -2.05 7.52 6.76
CA LEU A 110 -1.77 8.62 7.69
C LEU A 110 -2.72 9.81 7.49
N GLY A 111 -3.16 10.04 6.25
CA GLY A 111 -4.21 10.98 5.89
C GLY A 111 -5.64 10.54 6.24
N SER A 112 -5.82 9.35 6.82
CA SER A 112 -7.13 8.72 7.06
C SER A 112 -7.98 8.58 5.78
N GLU A 113 -7.33 8.34 4.65
CA GLU A 113 -8.01 8.07 3.40
C GLU A 113 -8.67 6.68 3.42
N PRO A 114 -9.97 6.58 3.09
CA PRO A 114 -10.70 5.32 3.14
C PRO A 114 -10.02 4.21 2.32
N GLY A 115 -9.99 3.01 2.88
CA GLY A 115 -9.48 1.83 2.18
C GLY A 115 -7.97 1.63 2.24
N CYS A 116 -7.14 2.67 2.42
CA CYS A 116 -5.68 2.55 2.42
C CYS A 116 -5.15 1.51 3.42
N ALA A 117 -5.62 1.55 4.67
CA ALA A 117 -5.27 0.56 5.70
C ALA A 117 -5.72 -0.86 5.31
N ARG A 118 -6.94 -1.01 4.76
CA ARG A 118 -7.48 -2.29 4.29
C ARG A 118 -6.66 -2.87 3.14
N TRP A 119 -6.30 -2.03 2.17
CA TRP A 119 -5.52 -2.46 1.01
C TRP A 119 -4.10 -2.85 1.43
N LEU A 120 -3.48 -2.10 2.34
CA LEU A 120 -2.19 -2.49 2.90
C LEU A 120 -2.27 -3.82 3.67
N ALA A 121 -3.37 -4.07 4.39
CA ALA A 121 -3.64 -5.36 5.02
C ALA A 121 -3.72 -6.50 3.99
N GLY A 122 -4.43 -6.29 2.87
CA GLY A 122 -4.50 -7.25 1.76
C GLY A 122 -3.14 -7.55 1.11
N LEU A 123 -2.17 -6.65 1.26
CA LEU A 123 -0.80 -6.79 0.78
C LEU A 123 0.18 -7.20 1.89
N ALA A 124 -0.30 -7.62 3.07
CA ALA A 124 0.54 -8.04 4.20
C ALA A 124 1.63 -9.08 3.85
N PRO A 125 1.42 -10.06 2.96
CA PRO A 125 2.50 -10.96 2.54
C PRO A 125 3.69 -10.26 1.86
N LEU A 126 3.47 -9.12 1.20
CA LEU A 126 4.53 -8.29 0.65
C LEU A 126 5.19 -7.46 1.76
N LEU A 127 4.41 -6.92 2.69
CA LEU A 127 4.91 -6.21 3.87
C LEU A 127 5.85 -7.08 4.71
N TYR A 128 5.49 -8.35 4.97
CA TYR A 128 6.36 -9.28 5.72
C TYR A 128 7.69 -9.57 5.03
N ARG A 129 7.75 -9.44 3.70
CA ARG A 129 8.97 -9.63 2.89
C ARG A 129 9.79 -8.35 2.71
N SER A 130 9.32 -7.24 3.28
CA SER A 130 9.96 -5.92 3.21
C SER A 130 10.12 -5.33 4.61
N PRO A 131 11.18 -5.75 5.35
CA PRO A 131 11.47 -5.21 6.68
C PRO A 131 11.52 -3.68 6.70
N GLU A 132 12.12 -3.07 5.68
CA GLU A 132 12.21 -1.62 5.55
C GLU A 132 10.84 -0.92 5.51
N CYS A 133 9.85 -1.50 4.82
CA CYS A 133 8.48 -0.96 4.80
C CYS A 133 7.77 -1.23 6.14
N ARG A 134 7.97 -2.42 6.70
CA ARG A 134 7.34 -2.83 7.96
C ARG A 134 7.80 -1.99 9.14
N GLU A 135 9.09 -1.63 9.20
CA GLU A 135 9.67 -0.82 10.26
C GLU A 135 9.17 0.62 10.26
N MET A 136 8.70 1.13 9.12
CA MET A 136 8.06 2.45 9.03
C MET A 136 6.68 2.49 9.71
N LEU A 137 6.08 1.33 10.00
CA LEU A 137 4.78 1.23 10.65
C LEU A 137 4.93 1.07 12.17
N PRO A 138 4.03 1.68 12.97
CA PRO A 138 3.87 1.34 14.38
C PRO A 138 3.72 -0.17 14.57
N ARG A 139 4.27 -0.71 15.66
CA ARG A 139 4.24 -2.17 15.94
C ARG A 139 2.83 -2.77 15.85
N SER A 140 1.81 -2.01 16.26
CA SER A 140 0.40 -2.41 16.20
C SER A 140 -0.14 -2.59 14.78
N TRP A 141 0.49 -2.00 13.76
CA TRP A 141 0.08 -2.04 12.36
C TRP A 141 0.99 -2.92 11.49
N GLN A 142 1.96 -3.62 12.10
CA GLN A 142 2.90 -4.46 11.35
C GLN A 142 2.33 -5.84 10.99
N THR A 143 1.08 -6.11 11.33
CA THR A 143 0.37 -7.36 11.00
C THR A 143 -0.88 -7.04 10.21
N GLU A 144 -1.36 -8.02 9.45
CA GLU A 144 -2.63 -7.92 8.73
C GLU A 144 -3.79 -7.53 9.67
N ASP A 145 -3.94 -8.23 10.79
CA ASP A 145 -4.98 -7.93 11.78
C ASP A 145 -4.85 -6.52 12.37
N GLY A 146 -3.61 -6.06 12.56
CA GLY A 146 -3.31 -4.71 13.03
C GLY A 146 -3.81 -3.64 12.07
N LEU A 147 -3.57 -3.85 10.78
CA LEU A 147 -4.02 -2.97 9.70
C LEU A 147 -5.55 -3.01 9.51
N LEU A 148 -6.17 -4.18 9.63
CA LEU A 148 -7.64 -4.31 9.56
C LEU A 148 -8.33 -3.61 10.74
N ARG A 149 -7.75 -3.68 11.94
CA ARG A 149 -8.24 -2.90 13.09
C ARG A 149 -8.09 -1.41 12.88
N GLU A 150 -6.98 -0.97 12.30
CA GLU A 150 -6.77 0.43 11.94
C GLU A 150 -7.77 0.91 10.88
N ALA A 151 -8.05 0.10 9.87
CA ALA A 151 -9.09 0.39 8.87
C ALA A 151 -10.45 0.63 9.54
N LEU A 152 -10.86 -0.24 10.47
CA LEU A 152 -12.12 -0.08 11.22
C LEU A 152 -12.10 1.09 12.21
N ARG A 153 -10.93 1.50 12.68
CA ARG A 153 -10.77 2.68 13.53
C ARG A 153 -11.00 3.96 12.72
N GLN A 154 -10.51 4.00 11.47
CA GLN A 154 -10.65 5.12 10.55
C GLN A 154 -12.06 5.17 9.93
N ASP A 155 -12.57 4.03 9.50
CA ASP A 155 -13.91 3.86 8.94
C ASP A 155 -14.64 2.70 9.65
N PRO A 156 -15.43 2.99 10.70
CA PRO A 156 -16.22 1.99 11.40
C PRO A 156 -17.29 1.31 10.55
N SER A 157 -17.58 1.79 9.32
CA SER A 157 -18.56 1.21 8.40
C SER A 157 -17.94 0.27 7.35
N ASP A 158 -16.62 0.08 7.37
CA ASP A 158 -15.92 -0.81 6.44
C ASP A 158 -16.22 -2.29 6.72
N ASP A 159 -17.31 -2.78 6.13
CA ASP A 159 -17.74 -4.17 6.26
C ASP A 159 -16.78 -5.16 5.63
N VAL A 160 -16.00 -4.76 4.62
CA VAL A 160 -14.99 -5.63 4.00
C VAL A 160 -13.87 -5.92 4.99
N SER A 161 -13.35 -4.88 5.66
CA SER A 161 -12.35 -5.04 6.72
C SER A 161 -12.90 -5.83 7.89
N ARG A 162 -14.16 -5.57 8.29
CA ARG A 162 -14.82 -6.30 9.38
C ARG A 162 -14.90 -7.79 9.11
N LEU A 163 -15.40 -8.18 7.93
CA LEU A 163 -15.55 -9.58 7.54
C LEU A 163 -14.20 -10.29 7.45
N ARG A 164 -13.18 -9.63 6.91
CA ARG A 164 -11.81 -10.18 6.87
C ARG A 164 -11.24 -10.39 8.26
N LEU A 165 -11.37 -9.42 9.15
CA LEU A 165 -10.88 -9.54 10.52
C LEU A 165 -11.58 -10.67 11.28
N ILE A 166 -12.91 -10.80 11.14
CA ILE A 166 -13.67 -11.91 11.72
C ILE A 166 -13.14 -13.26 11.20
N LYS A 167 -12.92 -13.36 9.89
CA LYS A 167 -12.39 -14.57 9.27
C LYS A 167 -10.99 -14.94 9.79
N ASN A 168 -10.09 -13.96 9.92
CA ASN A 168 -8.73 -14.19 10.43
C ASN A 168 -8.77 -14.69 11.88
N ILE A 169 -9.59 -14.06 12.73
CA ILE A 169 -9.77 -14.49 14.12
C ILE A 169 -10.36 -15.90 14.20
N ALA A 170 -11.39 -16.20 13.40
CA ALA A 170 -12.00 -17.52 13.35
C ALA A 170 -10.98 -18.59 12.93
N GLN A 171 -10.17 -18.32 11.90
CA GLN A 171 -9.15 -19.24 11.44
C GLN A 171 -8.04 -19.47 12.48
N GLN A 172 -7.62 -18.43 13.21
CA GLN A 172 -6.68 -18.56 14.32
C GLN A 172 -7.24 -19.39 15.48
N LEU A 173 -8.54 -19.24 15.78
CA LEU A 173 -9.24 -20.04 16.77
C LEU A 173 -9.32 -21.50 16.35
N GLU A 174 -9.73 -21.78 15.11
CA GLU A 174 -9.80 -23.13 14.55
C GLU A 174 -8.44 -23.82 14.61
N TYR A 175 -7.38 -23.15 14.15
CA TYR A 175 -6.01 -23.64 14.24
C TYR A 175 -5.63 -23.96 15.70
N SER A 176 -5.91 -23.04 16.62
CA SER A 176 -5.59 -23.25 18.04
C SER A 176 -6.33 -24.46 18.61
N LEU A 177 -7.61 -24.65 18.26
CA LEU A 177 -8.39 -25.81 18.71
C LEU A 177 -7.87 -27.13 18.13
N HIS A 178 -7.36 -27.12 16.90
CA HIS A 178 -6.75 -28.30 16.27
C HIS A 178 -5.39 -28.68 16.85
N GLU A 179 -4.59 -27.69 17.25
CA GLU A 179 -3.25 -27.89 17.82
C GLU A 179 -3.26 -28.11 19.34
N LEU A 180 -4.41 -27.92 20.01
CA LEU A 180 -4.53 -28.28 21.43
C LEU A 180 -4.29 -29.80 21.58
N PRO A 181 -3.28 -30.22 22.37
CA PRO A 181 -3.10 -31.64 22.65
C PRO A 181 -4.38 -32.20 23.26
N THR A 182 -4.78 -33.39 22.85
CA THR A 182 -5.89 -34.12 23.47
C THR A 182 -5.75 -34.17 25.00
N GLY A 183 -4.50 -34.16 25.52
CA GLY A 183 -4.19 -34.12 26.95
C GLY A 183 -4.64 -32.84 27.70
N VAL A 184 -4.77 -31.70 27.02
CA VAL A 184 -5.26 -30.44 27.62
C VAL A 184 -6.78 -30.43 27.73
N LEU A 185 -7.49 -30.97 26.73
CA LEU A 185 -8.95 -31.01 26.70
C LEU A 185 -9.55 -32.24 27.41
N TYR A 186 -8.82 -33.36 27.45
CA TYR A 186 -9.24 -34.63 28.06
C TYR A 186 -8.42 -35.03 29.29
N GLY A 187 -7.83 -34.05 29.99
CA GLY A 187 -7.40 -34.21 31.38
C GLY A 187 -6.31 -35.27 31.63
N HIS A 188 -5.49 -35.60 30.63
CA HIS A 188 -4.47 -36.63 30.79
C HIS A 188 -3.16 -36.11 31.42
N ASP A 189 -2.97 -34.79 31.52
CA ASP A 189 -1.79 -34.17 32.17
C ASP A 189 -2.08 -32.76 32.74
N GLY A 190 -3.34 -32.48 33.08
CA GLY A 190 -3.73 -31.22 33.72
C GLY A 190 -3.49 -31.25 35.23
N ALA A 191 -3.14 -30.12 35.84
CA ALA A 191 -3.07 -30.00 37.30
C ALA A 191 -4.43 -30.35 37.92
N SER A 192 -4.43 -31.30 38.86
CA SER A 192 -5.61 -31.65 39.63
C SER A 192 -6.08 -30.48 40.50
N ILE A 193 -7.34 -30.50 40.94
CA ILE A 193 -7.90 -29.49 41.86
C ILE A 193 -7.03 -29.32 43.11
N ALA A 194 -6.38 -30.39 43.58
CA ALA A 194 -5.46 -30.35 44.72
C ALA A 194 -4.17 -29.56 44.39
N GLN A 195 -3.56 -29.81 43.22
CA GLN A 195 -2.37 -29.09 42.77
C GLN A 195 -2.66 -27.60 42.49
N CYS A 196 -3.85 -27.28 41.97
CA CYS A 196 -4.27 -25.89 41.81
C CYS A 196 -4.43 -25.16 43.16
N ARG A 197 -4.84 -25.87 44.22
CA ARG A 197 -4.94 -25.29 45.57
C ARG A 197 -3.57 -25.13 46.24
N GLU A 198 -2.63 -26.04 45.99
CA GLU A 198 -1.23 -25.88 46.42
C GLU A 198 -0.59 -24.64 45.76
N LEU A 199 -0.74 -24.47 44.45
CA LEU A 199 -0.22 -23.31 43.72
C LEU A 199 -0.87 -21.98 44.12
N GLN A 200 -2.06 -22.00 44.73
CA GLN A 200 -2.73 -20.80 45.27
C GLN A 200 -2.33 -20.48 46.71
N ALA A 201 -1.68 -21.41 47.40
CA ALA A 201 -1.25 -21.25 48.78
C ALA A 201 0.19 -20.72 48.91
N ASP A 202 0.96 -20.72 47.80
CA ASP A 202 2.21 -19.99 47.62
C ASP A 202 1.96 -18.56 47.10
#